data_AF-A0A2E4NJX1-F1
#
_entry.id   AF-A0A2E4NJX1-F1
#
_cell.length_a   1.000
_cell.length_b   1.000
_cell.length_c   1.000
_cell.angle_alpha   90.00
_cell.angle_beta   90.00
_cell.angle_gamma   90.00
#
_symmetry.space_group_name_H-M   'P 1'
#
loop_
_entity.id
_entity.type
_entity.pdbx_description
1 polymer ?
#
loop_
_entity_poly.entity_id
_entity_poly.type
_entity_poly.pdbx_seq_one_letter_code
_entity_poly.pdbx_strand_id
1 'polypeptide(L)'
;MSDLLQIVKGLSMQPKCVLVLGARTEAMLNWLFSLTATQVVLVEPEPAMFEKATLLHNAKSSPESVVIKHGVPAFEANQKSMRCFVSNVPGYSSVLPPNVIKSIRPALEFTEQDTAVIELKPLLQQFDISESRPCLLISQLNGAEQQCLNNQLLNAFTHVVIQSSLKPVYGESKPAEKLEKEFTECGRDYLALAEPMPPYSNFVATKQVNTKQALSYFSQRQQHREIKAELESQFNASQSNAKIVDEELQQTKQQLQAAKQQSEEKQKQLGDELQHAKEQLHAAKQQSEEKQKQLGDELKHAKEQLQTAQQQSEEKQKQLGDELQQAKEQLQTAQQQSDEKQKQLGDELQQAKEQLQTAQQQSEEKQKQLGDELQQAKEQLKTAEQRSRENQKQLTEVQENNTRKNKELELDLLQKTKLLEDELQSQSLKLKHEAHWHNEHKVWNQSLKNENDTLKATLDSEKEKYREILNNNEFLEEELSHANRMLFVLEKTLESTSSKCVEDKKNDKKHLILNKFGIDVKGSVE
;
A
#
# COMPACT_ATOMS: atom_id res chain seq x y z
N MET A 1 -40.05 69.31 35.42
CA MET A 1 -40.45 68.22 36.34
C MET A 1 -40.21 66.81 35.78
N SER A 2 -40.41 66.56 34.47
CA SER A 2 -40.01 65.30 33.80
C SER A 2 -38.55 64.90 34.10
N ASP A 3 -37.71 65.91 34.22
CA ASP A 3 -36.28 65.89 33.95
C ASP A 3 -35.51 65.06 34.98
N LEU A 4 -35.81 65.23 36.27
CA LEU A 4 -35.19 64.44 37.34
C LEU A 4 -35.60 62.95 37.23
N LEU A 5 -36.84 62.68 36.84
CA LEU A 5 -37.31 61.31 36.60
C LEU A 5 -36.64 60.69 35.37
N GLN A 6 -36.37 61.48 34.32
CA GLN A 6 -35.63 61.01 33.14
C GLN A 6 -34.13 60.79 33.43
N ILE A 7 -33.49 61.63 34.26
CA ILE A 7 -32.12 61.40 34.75
C ILE A 7 -32.03 60.03 35.41
N VAL A 8 -32.91 59.74 36.38
CA VAL A 8 -32.83 58.48 37.14
C VAL A 8 -33.23 57.26 36.30
N LYS A 9 -34.16 57.42 35.33
CA LYS A 9 -34.46 56.39 34.33
C LYS A 9 -33.32 56.15 33.34
N GLY A 10 -32.49 57.16 33.07
CA GLY A 10 -31.34 57.10 32.17
C GLY A 10 -30.07 56.50 32.80
N LEU A 11 -30.09 56.15 34.09
CA LEU A 11 -28.95 55.49 34.73
C LEU A 11 -28.76 54.06 34.19
N SER A 12 -27.52 53.71 33.88
CA SER A 12 -27.14 52.40 33.31
C SER A 12 -27.40 51.21 34.24
N MET A 13 -27.59 51.47 35.54
CA MET A 13 -28.01 50.50 36.53
C MET A 13 -29.06 51.11 37.47
N GLN A 14 -30.13 50.35 37.76
CA GLN A 14 -31.12 50.78 38.75
C GLN A 14 -30.51 50.77 40.17
N PRO A 15 -30.70 51.83 40.97
CA PRO A 15 -30.14 51.91 42.31
C PRO A 15 -30.78 50.89 43.26
N LYS A 16 -29.96 50.28 44.12
CA LYS A 16 -30.41 49.37 45.18
C LYS A 16 -30.87 50.11 46.43
N CYS A 17 -30.28 51.27 46.72
CA CYS A 17 -30.77 52.21 47.73
C CYS A 17 -30.80 53.64 47.17
N VAL A 18 -31.82 54.41 47.52
CA VAL A 18 -31.98 55.83 47.20
C VAL A 18 -32.13 56.60 48.52
N LEU A 19 -31.21 57.51 48.82
CA LEU A 19 -31.37 58.49 49.91
C LEU A 19 -31.93 59.78 49.30
N VAL A 20 -33.01 60.31 49.88
CA VAL A 20 -33.67 61.54 49.46
C VAL A 20 -33.66 62.53 50.61
N LEU A 21 -33.15 63.74 50.35
CA LEU A 21 -33.06 64.83 51.32
C LEU A 21 -33.98 65.97 50.85
N GLY A 22 -35.20 66.00 51.41
CA GLY A 22 -36.33 66.78 50.91
C GLY A 22 -36.94 66.21 49.64
N ALA A 23 -38.22 65.85 49.68
CA ALA A 23 -38.97 65.39 48.50
C ALA A 23 -39.59 66.54 47.70
N ARG A 24 -39.82 67.69 48.34
CA ARG A 24 -40.27 68.98 47.78
C ARG A 24 -41.63 69.03 47.06
N THR A 25 -42.09 67.92 46.48
CA THR A 25 -43.29 67.85 45.64
C THR A 25 -43.99 66.50 45.78
N GLU A 26 -45.30 66.51 45.63
CA GLU A 26 -46.11 65.28 45.59
C GLU A 26 -45.77 64.36 44.40
N ALA A 27 -45.28 64.92 43.29
CA ALA A 27 -44.84 64.14 42.14
C ALA A 27 -43.58 63.30 42.46
N MET A 28 -42.63 63.87 43.20
CA MET A 28 -41.45 63.16 43.70
C MET A 28 -41.87 62.01 44.63
N LEU A 29 -42.70 62.29 45.64
CA LEU A 29 -43.23 61.27 46.55
C LEU A 29 -43.94 60.13 45.80
N ASN A 30 -44.76 60.48 44.81
CA ASN A 30 -45.49 59.48 44.03
C ASN A 30 -44.57 58.57 43.20
N TRP A 31 -43.48 59.10 42.67
CA TRP A 31 -42.46 58.32 41.97
C TRP A 31 -41.62 57.48 42.93
N LEU A 32 -41.15 58.03 44.04
CA LEU A 32 -40.35 57.31 45.05
C LEU A 32 -41.09 56.06 45.55
N PHE A 33 -42.38 56.21 45.88
CA PHE A 33 -43.23 55.09 46.32
C PHE A 33 -43.70 54.18 45.16
N SER A 34 -43.11 54.29 43.96
CA SER A 34 -43.26 53.34 42.85
C SER A 34 -42.02 52.47 42.61
N LEU A 35 -40.91 52.73 43.33
CA LEU A 35 -39.63 52.04 43.17
C LEU A 35 -39.60 50.69 43.93
N THR A 36 -40.39 49.72 43.48
CA THR A 36 -40.58 48.42 44.17
C THR A 36 -39.32 47.56 44.32
N ALA A 37 -38.30 47.74 43.49
CA ALA A 37 -37.06 46.96 43.49
C ALA A 37 -35.88 47.63 44.24
N THR A 38 -36.17 48.72 44.96
CA THR A 38 -35.19 49.66 45.51
C THR A 38 -35.57 50.04 46.94
N GLN A 39 -34.58 50.12 47.84
CA GLN A 39 -34.77 50.67 49.17
C GLN A 39 -34.78 52.20 49.09
N VAL A 40 -35.78 52.85 49.69
CA VAL A 40 -35.95 54.31 49.65
C VAL A 40 -35.90 54.85 51.07
N VAL A 41 -34.97 55.75 51.33
CA VAL A 41 -34.84 56.46 52.61
C VAL A 41 -35.12 57.94 52.35
N LEU A 42 -36.26 58.44 52.82
CA LEU A 42 -36.62 59.85 52.72
C LEU A 42 -36.39 60.54 54.06
N VAL A 43 -35.53 61.56 54.08
CA VAL A 43 -35.38 62.53 55.17
C VAL A 43 -36.05 63.83 54.71
N GLU A 44 -37.18 64.18 55.33
CA GLU A 44 -37.98 65.34 54.96
C GLU A 44 -37.96 66.38 56.11
N PRO A 45 -37.34 67.57 55.92
CA PRO A 45 -37.28 68.62 56.94
C PRO A 45 -38.56 69.44 57.11
N GLU A 46 -39.52 69.36 56.18
CA GLU A 46 -40.75 70.16 56.24
C GLU A 46 -41.94 69.33 56.79
N PRO A 47 -42.62 69.76 57.86
CA PRO A 47 -43.71 68.99 58.46
C PRO A 47 -44.86 68.67 57.49
N ALA A 48 -45.31 69.65 56.69
CA ALA A 48 -46.43 69.47 55.77
C ALA A 48 -46.12 68.48 54.64
N MET A 49 -44.91 68.51 54.09
CA MET A 49 -44.44 67.49 53.14
C MET A 49 -44.21 66.13 53.80
N PHE A 50 -43.75 66.08 55.06
CA PHE A 50 -43.60 64.83 55.82
C PHE A 50 -44.95 64.15 56.09
N GLU A 51 -45.94 64.89 56.60
CA GLU A 51 -47.31 64.39 56.79
C GLU A 51 -47.90 63.88 55.47
N LYS A 52 -47.72 64.64 54.39
CA LYS A 52 -48.17 64.25 53.05
C LYS A 52 -47.44 63.00 52.53
N ALA A 53 -46.16 62.85 52.80
CA ALA A 53 -45.39 61.64 52.50
C ALA A 53 -45.92 60.44 53.27
N THR A 54 -46.18 60.58 54.57
CA THR A 54 -46.76 59.52 55.42
C THR A 54 -48.16 59.12 54.98
N LEU A 55 -49.03 60.08 54.62
CA LEU A 55 -50.36 59.80 54.10
C LEU A 55 -50.32 59.04 52.76
N LEU A 56 -49.48 59.49 51.81
CA LEU A 56 -49.31 58.84 50.50
C LEU A 56 -48.68 57.45 50.61
N HIS A 57 -47.77 57.25 51.56
CA HIS A 57 -47.18 55.96 51.89
C HIS A 57 -48.24 54.98 52.40
N ASN A 58 -49.01 55.38 53.41
CA ASN A 58 -50.01 54.54 54.05
C ASN A 58 -51.17 54.22 53.09
N ALA A 59 -51.58 55.17 52.24
CA ALA A 59 -52.62 54.97 51.23
C ALA A 59 -52.23 54.00 50.10
N LYS A 60 -50.93 53.77 49.85
CA LYS A 60 -50.44 52.91 48.76
C LYS A 60 -50.24 51.44 49.14
N SER A 61 -50.55 51.03 50.38
CA SER A 61 -50.19 49.70 50.91
C SER A 61 -48.69 49.42 50.71
N SER A 62 -47.87 50.39 51.15
CA SER A 62 -46.45 50.53 50.79
C SER A 62 -45.61 49.26 50.98
N PRO A 63 -44.65 48.95 50.08
CA PRO A 63 -43.67 47.91 50.31
C PRO A 63 -42.75 48.25 51.51
N GLU A 64 -42.25 47.21 52.18
CA GLU A 64 -41.30 47.30 53.31
C GLU A 64 -39.96 47.99 52.96
N SER A 65 -39.73 48.33 51.69
CA SER A 65 -38.52 48.97 51.19
C SER A 65 -38.47 50.49 51.44
N VAL A 66 -39.54 51.13 51.91
CA VAL A 66 -39.62 52.59 52.10
C VAL A 66 -39.52 52.97 53.58
N VAL A 67 -38.62 53.90 53.91
CA VAL A 67 -38.48 54.50 55.25
C VAL A 67 -38.56 56.02 55.13
N ILE A 68 -39.43 56.64 55.93
CA ILE A 68 -39.61 58.10 55.98
C ILE A 68 -39.22 58.59 57.38
N LYS A 69 -38.42 59.66 57.44
CA LYS A 69 -37.96 60.32 58.67
C LYS A 69 -38.23 61.83 58.56
N HIS A 70 -38.87 62.41 59.57
CA HIS A 70 -38.99 63.85 59.70
C HIS A 70 -37.72 64.43 60.33
N GLY A 71 -37.15 65.47 59.72
CA GLY A 71 -36.07 66.24 60.34
C GLY A 71 -35.06 66.85 59.36
N VAL A 72 -34.22 67.75 59.88
CA VAL A 72 -33.14 68.42 59.14
C VAL A 72 -32.00 67.44 58.90
N PRO A 73 -31.62 67.13 57.64
CA PRO A 73 -30.46 66.29 57.37
C PRO A 73 -29.15 67.06 57.61
N ALA A 74 -28.26 66.48 58.42
CA ALA A 74 -26.89 66.94 58.62
C ALA A 74 -25.95 65.73 58.59
N PHE A 75 -24.69 65.86 58.18
CA PHE A 75 -23.80 64.67 58.10
C PHE A 75 -23.49 64.09 59.49
N GLU A 76 -23.04 64.98 60.38
CA GLU A 76 -22.78 64.82 61.82
C GLU A 76 -23.23 66.13 62.48
N ALA A 77 -23.79 66.11 63.68
CA ALA A 77 -24.37 67.31 64.29
C ALA A 77 -24.09 67.46 65.79
N ASN A 78 -23.52 68.62 66.16
CA ASN A 78 -23.32 69.01 67.56
C ASN A 78 -24.62 69.46 68.28
N GLN A 79 -25.75 69.48 67.58
CA GLN A 79 -27.04 69.97 68.07
C GLN A 79 -28.17 69.01 67.66
N LYS A 80 -29.14 68.78 68.56
CA LYS A 80 -30.24 67.81 68.35
C LYS A 80 -31.40 68.36 67.51
N SER A 81 -31.45 69.69 67.33
CA SER A 81 -32.47 70.41 66.56
C SER A 81 -31.84 71.63 65.91
N MET A 82 -32.40 72.07 64.79
CA MET A 82 -32.00 73.26 64.06
C MET A 82 -33.24 74.07 63.67
N ARG A 83 -33.10 75.40 63.66
CA ARG A 83 -34.14 76.32 63.23
C ARG A 83 -34.36 76.20 61.72
N CYS A 84 -35.57 75.81 61.33
CA CYS A 84 -36.04 75.77 59.95
C CYS A 84 -37.00 76.94 59.70
N PHE A 85 -36.87 77.58 58.54
CA PHE A 85 -37.85 78.52 58.01
C PHE A 85 -38.82 77.73 57.13
N VAL A 86 -40.06 77.56 57.58
CA VAL A 86 -41.12 76.78 56.90
C VAL A 86 -42.12 77.74 56.28
N SER A 87 -42.55 77.49 55.04
CA SER A 87 -43.50 78.37 54.35
C SER A 87 -44.96 77.95 54.51
N ASN A 88 -45.88 78.90 54.29
CA ASN A 88 -47.31 78.65 54.12
C ASN A 88 -47.66 77.78 52.89
N VAL A 89 -46.73 77.60 51.94
CA VAL A 89 -46.88 76.69 50.79
C VAL A 89 -45.86 75.54 50.87
N PRO A 90 -46.29 74.27 50.81
CA PRO A 90 -45.37 73.12 50.88
C PRO A 90 -44.32 73.05 49.77
N GLY A 91 -43.15 72.50 50.12
CA GLY A 91 -41.96 72.43 49.25
C GLY A 91 -41.01 73.63 49.35
N TYR A 92 -41.25 74.51 50.33
CA TYR A 92 -40.56 75.78 50.53
C TYR A 92 -40.09 75.95 51.98
N SER A 93 -39.40 74.93 52.51
CA SER A 93 -38.61 75.03 53.74
C SER A 93 -37.12 75.24 53.46
N SER A 94 -36.39 75.92 54.35
CA SER A 94 -34.92 75.88 54.40
C SER A 94 -34.41 76.21 55.81
N VAL A 95 -33.26 75.65 56.20
CA VAL A 95 -32.52 76.06 57.42
C VAL A 95 -31.62 77.28 57.19
N LEU A 96 -31.74 77.92 56.03
CA LEU A 96 -31.20 79.25 55.73
C LEU A 96 -32.36 80.26 55.61
N PRO A 97 -32.17 81.53 56.01
CA PRO A 97 -33.24 82.54 55.97
C PRO A 97 -33.70 82.82 54.52
N PRO A 98 -35.01 83.03 54.27
CA PRO A 98 -35.53 83.39 52.94
C PRO A 98 -34.92 84.68 52.41
N ASN A 99 -34.25 84.60 51.25
CA ASN A 99 -33.64 85.74 50.56
C ASN A 99 -34.40 86.01 49.24
N VAL A 100 -33.76 85.80 48.08
CA VAL A 100 -34.32 86.14 46.76
C VAL A 100 -35.62 85.37 46.46
N ILE A 101 -35.91 84.28 47.18
CA ILE A 101 -37.19 83.56 47.11
C ILE A 101 -38.41 84.47 47.29
N LYS A 102 -38.36 85.45 48.20
CA LYS A 102 -39.48 86.36 48.47
C LYS A 102 -39.76 87.29 47.28
N SER A 103 -38.72 87.71 46.56
CA SER A 103 -38.86 88.51 45.33
C SER A 103 -39.38 87.68 44.14
N ILE A 104 -39.07 86.38 44.11
CA ILE A 104 -39.54 85.45 43.06
C ILE A 104 -40.98 84.97 43.34
N ARG A 105 -41.36 84.84 44.61
CA ARG A 105 -42.70 84.42 45.05
C ARG A 105 -43.18 85.25 46.26
N PRO A 106 -43.74 86.45 46.03
CA PRO A 106 -44.16 87.34 47.12
C PRO A 106 -45.26 86.80 48.04
N ALA A 107 -46.01 85.78 47.61
CA ALA A 107 -47.06 85.14 48.42
C ALA A 107 -46.54 84.08 49.42
N LEU A 108 -45.22 83.81 49.45
CA LEU A 108 -44.61 82.91 50.43
C LEU A 108 -44.37 83.65 51.75
N GLU A 109 -45.25 83.39 52.70
CA GLU A 109 -45.01 83.72 54.11
C GLU A 109 -44.19 82.59 54.74
N PHE A 110 -43.40 82.92 55.78
CA PHE A 110 -42.50 81.97 56.43
C PHE A 110 -42.57 82.12 57.95
N THR A 111 -42.60 81.00 58.66
CA THR A 111 -42.48 80.90 60.12
C THR A 111 -41.17 80.21 60.50
N GLU A 112 -40.69 80.49 61.72
CA GLU A 112 -39.54 79.78 62.29
C GLU A 112 -40.02 78.60 63.15
N GLN A 113 -39.40 77.44 62.99
CA GLN A 113 -39.69 76.23 63.76
C GLN A 113 -38.39 75.49 64.10
N ASP A 114 -38.24 75.04 65.35
CA ASP A 114 -37.15 74.13 65.70
C ASP A 114 -37.49 72.70 65.26
N THR A 115 -36.74 72.19 64.29
CA THR A 115 -36.92 70.84 63.72
C THR A 115 -35.76 69.95 64.17
N ALA A 116 -36.07 68.70 64.55
CA ALA A 116 -35.05 67.73 64.98
C ALA A 116 -34.03 67.43 63.86
N VAL A 117 -32.77 67.17 64.23
CA VAL A 117 -31.72 66.81 63.28
C VAL A 117 -31.68 65.30 63.05
N ILE A 118 -31.49 64.91 61.79
CA ILE A 118 -31.25 63.53 61.35
C ILE A 118 -29.82 63.45 60.84
N GLU A 119 -28.95 62.81 61.61
CA GLU A 119 -27.58 62.54 61.20
C GLU A 119 -27.55 61.52 60.05
N LEU A 120 -26.89 61.86 58.94
CA LEU A 120 -26.82 60.98 57.77
C LEU A 120 -25.79 59.86 57.95
N LYS A 121 -24.70 60.08 58.68
CA LYS A 121 -23.64 59.07 58.87
C LYS A 121 -24.16 57.75 59.49
N PRO A 122 -25.02 57.74 60.52
CA PRO A 122 -25.70 56.53 60.98
C PRO A 122 -26.64 55.90 59.94
N LEU A 123 -27.31 56.70 59.09
CA LEU A 123 -28.19 56.17 58.03
C LEU A 123 -27.39 55.43 56.95
N LEU A 124 -26.21 55.92 56.57
CA LEU A 124 -25.34 55.24 55.61
C LEU A 124 -25.01 53.81 56.07
N GLN A 125 -24.75 53.64 57.36
CA GLN A 125 -24.50 52.33 57.98
C GLN A 125 -25.79 51.50 58.11
N GLN A 126 -26.90 52.11 58.55
CA GLN A 126 -28.19 51.42 58.74
C GLN A 126 -28.72 50.78 57.44
N PHE A 127 -28.49 51.42 56.29
CA PHE A 127 -29.05 51.02 55.00
C PHE A 127 -28.01 50.42 54.02
N ASP A 128 -26.80 50.12 54.50
CA ASP A 128 -25.68 49.59 53.69
C ASP A 128 -25.44 50.44 52.42
N ILE A 129 -25.32 51.76 52.62
CA ILE A 129 -25.01 52.72 51.57
C ILE A 129 -23.49 52.90 51.53
N SER A 130 -22.85 52.36 50.51
CA SER A 130 -21.40 52.45 50.30
C SER A 130 -21.04 52.53 48.82
N GLU A 131 -19.84 53.01 48.52
CA GLU A 131 -19.30 53.10 47.15
C GLU A 131 -19.38 51.77 46.37
N SER A 132 -19.27 50.65 47.08
CA SER A 132 -19.30 49.30 46.51
C SER A 132 -20.66 48.87 45.93
N ARG A 133 -21.74 49.60 46.26
CA ARG A 133 -23.13 49.23 45.95
C ARG A 133 -23.79 50.35 45.14
N PRO A 134 -24.60 50.05 44.10
CA PRO A 134 -25.21 51.08 43.27
C PRO A 134 -26.28 51.85 44.06
N CYS A 135 -25.87 52.96 44.67
CA CYS A 135 -26.72 53.82 45.49
C CYS A 135 -26.81 55.23 44.86
N LEU A 136 -27.98 55.86 45.01
CA LEU A 136 -28.29 57.19 44.50
C LEU A 136 -28.62 58.15 45.65
N LEU A 137 -28.01 59.34 45.63
CA LEU A 137 -28.40 60.47 46.47
C LEU A 137 -29.25 61.45 45.67
N ILE A 138 -30.38 61.89 46.23
CA ILE A 138 -31.19 63.00 45.75
C ILE A 138 -31.26 64.06 46.84
N SER A 139 -30.95 65.33 46.54
CA SER A 139 -31.07 66.44 47.51
C SER A 139 -31.80 67.64 46.91
N GLN A 140 -32.77 68.19 47.65
CA GLN A 140 -33.63 69.30 47.23
C GLN A 140 -33.86 70.31 48.38
N LEU A 141 -32.81 70.60 49.16
CA LEU A 141 -32.86 71.34 50.43
C LEU A 141 -32.91 72.87 50.31
N ASN A 142 -33.42 73.39 49.19
CA ASN A 142 -33.64 74.82 48.94
C ASN A 142 -32.43 75.71 49.31
N GLY A 143 -31.23 75.35 48.86
CA GLY A 143 -29.97 76.10 49.08
C GLY A 143 -29.21 75.71 50.34
N ALA A 144 -29.78 74.90 51.23
CA ALA A 144 -29.11 74.40 52.44
C ALA A 144 -28.28 73.13 52.20
N GLU A 145 -28.13 72.68 50.95
CA GLU A 145 -27.53 71.37 50.63
C GLU A 145 -26.15 71.16 51.27
N GLN A 146 -25.30 72.19 51.26
CA GLN A 146 -23.94 72.22 51.83
C GLN A 146 -23.86 71.87 53.33
N GLN A 147 -24.97 71.97 54.08
CA GLN A 147 -24.97 71.62 55.51
C GLN A 147 -24.89 70.10 55.75
N CYS A 148 -25.17 69.30 54.72
CA CYS A 148 -25.10 67.84 54.77
C CYS A 148 -24.08 67.23 53.81
N LEU A 149 -23.68 67.96 52.75
CA LEU A 149 -22.71 67.48 51.76
C LEU A 149 -21.27 67.60 52.26
N ASN A 150 -20.49 66.54 51.99
CA ASN A 150 -19.03 66.52 52.11
C ASN A 150 -18.48 65.30 51.37
N ASN A 151 -17.16 65.16 51.31
CA ASN A 151 -16.48 64.09 50.58
C ASN A 151 -16.80 62.67 51.09
N GLN A 152 -17.18 62.50 52.36
CA GLN A 152 -17.58 61.18 52.88
C GLN A 152 -18.99 60.82 52.41
N LEU A 153 -19.96 61.74 52.53
CA LEU A 153 -21.32 61.51 52.03
C LEU A 153 -21.30 61.32 50.51
N LEU A 154 -20.62 62.20 49.77
CA LEU A 154 -20.58 62.16 48.30
C LEU A 154 -19.90 60.89 47.77
N ASN A 155 -18.93 60.31 48.48
CA ASN A 155 -18.31 59.04 48.05
C ASN A 155 -19.13 57.79 48.40
N ALA A 156 -20.11 57.86 49.30
CA ALA A 156 -20.96 56.72 49.65
C ALA A 156 -21.97 56.32 48.56
N PHE A 157 -22.17 57.16 47.52
CA PHE A 157 -23.10 56.91 46.42
C PHE A 157 -22.38 56.77 45.08
N THR A 158 -22.90 55.95 44.16
CA THR A 158 -22.35 55.93 42.79
C THR A 158 -22.80 57.17 42.02
N HIS A 159 -24.06 57.56 42.19
CA HIS A 159 -24.70 58.69 41.52
C HIS A 159 -25.25 59.70 42.54
N VAL A 160 -25.13 60.98 42.23
CA VAL A 160 -25.61 62.09 43.07
C VAL A 160 -26.40 63.06 42.18
N VAL A 161 -27.63 63.41 42.59
CA VAL A 161 -28.51 64.35 41.88
C VAL A 161 -28.97 65.42 42.86
N ILE A 162 -28.56 66.66 42.62
CA ILE A 162 -28.78 67.77 43.55
C ILE A 162 -29.49 68.90 42.84
N GLN A 163 -30.65 69.31 43.36
CA GLN A 163 -31.42 70.44 42.86
C GLN A 163 -31.12 71.67 43.71
N SER A 164 -30.26 72.55 43.20
CA SER A 164 -29.88 73.80 43.86
C SER A 164 -30.03 74.99 42.89
N SER A 165 -29.59 76.18 43.30
CA SER A 165 -29.86 77.43 42.57
C SER A 165 -28.58 78.21 42.25
N LEU A 166 -28.56 78.91 41.11
CA LEU A 166 -27.44 79.78 40.73
C LEU A 166 -27.41 81.08 41.55
N LYS A 167 -28.56 81.49 42.10
CA LYS A 167 -28.76 82.70 42.92
C LYS A 167 -28.88 82.31 44.41
N PRO A 168 -28.59 83.22 45.36
CA PRO A 168 -28.85 83.00 46.78
C PRO A 168 -30.36 83.10 47.06
N VAL A 169 -31.10 82.02 46.79
CA VAL A 169 -32.56 81.95 46.94
C VAL A 169 -32.96 81.93 48.42
N TYR A 170 -32.17 81.23 49.24
CA TYR A 170 -32.13 81.30 50.70
C TYR A 170 -30.67 81.51 51.15
N GLY A 171 -30.47 82.19 52.27
CA GLY A 171 -29.15 82.63 52.72
C GLY A 171 -28.49 83.64 51.78
N GLU A 172 -27.21 83.94 52.01
CA GLU A 172 -26.46 84.94 51.22
C GLU A 172 -25.48 84.33 50.22
N SER A 173 -24.98 83.13 50.47
CA SER A 173 -24.02 82.49 49.56
C SER A 173 -24.70 81.86 48.36
N LYS A 174 -24.14 82.06 47.15
CA LYS A 174 -24.52 81.32 45.95
C LYS A 174 -24.32 79.81 46.20
N PRO A 175 -25.35 78.95 46.11
CA PRO A 175 -25.18 77.57 46.52
C PRO A 175 -24.55 76.68 45.44
N ALA A 176 -24.77 76.99 44.15
CA ALA A 176 -24.17 76.26 43.02
C ALA A 176 -22.62 76.32 42.98
N GLU A 177 -21.99 77.51 43.01
CA GLU A 177 -20.52 77.64 42.84
C GLU A 177 -19.72 76.84 43.90
N LYS A 178 -20.27 76.69 45.11
CA LYS A 178 -19.69 75.84 46.15
C LYS A 178 -19.94 74.35 45.92
N LEU A 179 -21.13 73.97 45.44
CA LEU A 179 -21.45 72.58 45.08
C LEU A 179 -20.56 72.06 43.95
N GLU A 180 -20.30 72.90 42.95
CA GLU A 180 -19.37 72.63 41.85
C GLU A 180 -17.93 72.40 42.37
N LYS A 181 -17.50 73.20 43.35
CA LYS A 181 -16.23 73.00 44.07
C LYS A 181 -16.21 71.67 44.83
N GLU A 182 -17.26 71.34 45.59
CA GLU A 182 -17.37 70.08 46.34
C GLU A 182 -17.31 68.85 45.43
N PHE A 183 -17.99 68.86 44.28
CA PHE A 183 -17.87 67.78 43.28
C PHE A 183 -16.45 67.67 42.73
N THR A 184 -15.81 68.81 42.43
CA THR A 184 -14.43 68.86 41.92
C THR A 184 -13.43 68.30 42.96
N GLU A 185 -13.57 68.70 44.22
CA GLU A 185 -12.75 68.21 45.35
C GLU A 185 -13.03 66.73 45.69
N CYS A 186 -14.17 66.18 45.28
CA CYS A 186 -14.48 64.75 45.33
C CYS A 186 -13.98 63.95 44.11
N GLY A 187 -13.43 64.59 43.07
CA GLY A 187 -13.08 63.91 41.81
C GLY A 187 -14.30 63.38 41.07
N ARG A 188 -15.41 64.12 41.08
CA ARG A 188 -16.65 63.78 40.36
C ARG A 188 -16.82 64.65 39.12
N ASP A 189 -17.09 64.01 37.99
CA ASP A 189 -17.65 64.71 36.83
C ASP A 189 -19.10 65.09 37.15
N TYR A 190 -19.51 66.28 36.77
CA TYR A 190 -20.88 66.74 36.95
C TYR A 190 -21.42 67.45 35.71
N LEU A 191 -22.74 67.36 35.52
CA LEU A 191 -23.49 68.03 34.48
C LEU A 191 -24.56 68.91 35.14
N ALA A 192 -24.45 70.22 34.92
CA ALA A 192 -25.52 71.16 35.24
C ALA A 192 -26.56 71.16 34.09
N LEU A 193 -27.80 70.80 34.41
CA LEU A 193 -28.92 70.85 33.48
C LEU A 193 -29.65 72.19 33.59
N ALA A 194 -30.08 72.72 32.44
CA ALA A 194 -30.83 73.98 32.34
C ALA A 194 -32.05 74.01 33.27
N GLU A 195 -32.32 75.15 33.92
CA GLU A 195 -33.34 75.32 34.96
C GLU A 195 -34.74 74.83 34.50
N PRO A 196 -35.23 73.64 34.94
CA PRO A 196 -36.54 73.15 34.52
C PRO A 196 -37.69 73.84 35.28
N MET A 197 -37.36 74.53 36.38
CA MET A 197 -38.22 75.45 37.14
C MET A 197 -37.32 76.52 37.79
N PRO A 198 -37.14 77.69 37.15
CA PRO A 198 -36.38 78.79 37.74
C PRO A 198 -36.83 79.14 39.16
N PRO A 199 -35.92 79.44 40.10
CA PRO A 199 -34.47 79.66 39.94
C PRO A 199 -33.58 78.41 40.17
N TYR A 200 -34.09 77.19 39.95
CA TYR A 200 -33.39 75.95 40.32
C TYR A 200 -32.90 75.16 39.11
N SER A 201 -31.64 74.72 39.15
CA SER A 201 -31.00 73.80 38.22
C SER A 201 -30.88 72.40 38.84
N ASN A 202 -30.82 71.36 38.00
CA ASN A 202 -30.45 70.01 38.45
C ASN A 202 -28.98 69.76 38.13
N PHE A 203 -28.18 69.46 39.13
CA PHE A 203 -26.80 69.02 38.98
C PHE A 203 -26.75 67.49 39.11
N VAL A 204 -26.16 66.81 38.13
CA VAL A 204 -25.99 65.35 38.13
C VAL A 204 -24.50 65.05 38.18
N ALA A 205 -24.04 64.44 39.28
CA ALA A 205 -22.63 64.11 39.48
C ALA A 205 -22.40 62.60 39.59
N THR A 206 -21.41 62.11 38.85
CA THR A 206 -20.99 60.70 38.79
C THR A 206 -19.54 60.57 39.21
N LYS A 207 -19.14 59.38 39.67
CA LYS A 207 -17.75 59.14 40.08
C LYS A 207 -16.89 58.95 38.83
N GLN A 208 -15.77 59.70 38.71
CA GLN A 208 -14.83 59.45 37.62
C GLN A 208 -14.32 58.00 37.71
N VAL A 209 -14.54 57.23 36.64
CA VAL A 209 -13.88 55.93 36.49
C VAL A 209 -12.42 56.22 36.18
N ASN A 210 -11.51 55.84 37.08
CA ASN A 210 -10.08 55.93 36.82
C ASN A 210 -9.70 54.94 35.71
N THR A 211 -9.75 55.42 34.47
CA THR A 211 -9.57 54.61 33.25
C THR A 211 -8.22 53.89 33.24
N LYS A 212 -7.17 54.50 33.79
CA LYS A 212 -5.84 53.87 33.92
C LYS A 212 -5.88 52.67 34.87
N GLN A 213 -6.50 52.80 36.04
CA GLN A 213 -6.66 51.69 37.00
C GLN A 213 -7.58 50.59 36.46
N ALA A 214 -8.68 50.97 35.80
CA ALA A 214 -9.59 50.02 35.16
C ALA A 214 -8.86 49.21 34.07
N LEU A 215 -8.13 49.88 33.16
CA LEU A 215 -7.33 49.23 32.13
C LEU A 215 -6.24 48.33 32.73
N SER A 216 -5.48 48.78 33.74
CA SER A 216 -4.46 47.93 34.37
C SER A 216 -5.07 46.69 35.03
N TYR A 217 -6.24 46.81 35.66
CA TYR A 217 -6.96 45.68 36.24
C TYR A 217 -7.44 44.70 35.15
N PHE A 218 -7.99 45.18 34.04
CA PHE A 218 -8.39 44.31 32.93
C PHE A 218 -7.18 43.59 32.29
N SER A 219 -6.06 44.29 32.05
CA SER A 219 -4.84 43.69 31.51
C SER A 219 -4.23 42.63 32.44
N GLN A 220 -4.13 42.92 33.74
CA GLN A 220 -3.70 41.91 34.73
C GLN A 220 -4.65 40.70 34.74
N ARG A 221 -5.96 40.93 34.67
CA ARG A 221 -6.97 39.87 34.69
C ARG A 221 -6.97 39.04 33.40
N GLN A 222 -6.48 39.58 32.28
CA GLN A 222 -6.18 38.82 31.06
C GLN A 222 -4.92 37.97 31.23
N GLN A 223 -3.81 38.55 31.70
CA GLN A 223 -2.56 37.82 31.98
C GLN A 223 -2.80 36.64 32.95
N HIS A 224 -3.61 36.82 33.99
CA HIS A 224 -4.01 35.75 34.90
C HIS A 224 -4.80 34.61 34.23
N ARG A 225 -5.55 34.87 33.15
CA ARG A 225 -6.23 33.82 32.37
C ARG A 225 -5.25 33.07 31.49
N GLU A 226 -4.34 33.79 30.83
CA GLU A 226 -3.30 33.22 29.97
C GLU A 226 -2.37 32.31 30.79
N ILE A 227 -1.86 32.79 31.93
CA ILE A 227 -1.07 32.00 32.88
C ILE A 227 -1.83 30.78 33.39
N LYS A 228 -3.13 30.90 33.70
CA LYS A 228 -3.95 29.77 34.14
C LYS A 228 -4.12 28.72 33.04
N ALA A 229 -4.41 29.12 31.80
CA ALA A 229 -4.57 28.21 30.68
C ALA A 229 -3.26 27.47 30.35
N GLU A 230 -2.13 28.17 30.42
CA GLU A 230 -0.80 27.58 30.25
C GLU A 230 -0.48 26.55 31.34
N LEU A 231 -0.74 26.88 32.62
CA LEU A 231 -0.56 25.94 33.74
C LEU A 231 -1.48 24.72 33.65
N GLU A 232 -2.74 24.89 33.23
CA GLU A 232 -3.67 23.78 33.02
C GLU A 232 -3.23 22.89 31.84
N SER A 233 -2.70 23.48 30.77
CA SER A 233 -2.09 22.74 29.65
C SER A 233 -0.88 21.91 30.10
N GLN A 234 0.08 22.54 30.80
CA GLN A 234 1.29 21.88 31.31
C GLN A 234 0.97 20.80 32.35
N PHE A 235 -0.04 21.00 33.20
CA PHE A 235 -0.49 20.00 34.16
C PHE A 235 -1.11 18.78 33.45
N ASN A 236 -1.98 19.01 32.46
CA ASN A 236 -2.60 17.93 31.68
C ASN A 236 -1.56 17.13 30.88
N ALA A 237 -0.61 17.81 30.24
CA ALA A 237 0.52 17.17 29.57
C ALA A 237 1.37 16.33 30.55
N SER A 238 1.70 16.90 31.72
CA SER A 238 2.45 16.19 32.77
C SER A 238 1.70 14.97 33.31
N GLN A 239 0.38 15.06 33.49
CA GLN A 239 -0.46 13.93 33.90
C GLN A 239 -0.54 12.84 32.82
N SER A 240 -0.60 13.22 31.54
CA SER A 240 -0.56 12.27 30.42
C SER A 240 0.78 11.54 30.36
N ASN A 241 1.89 12.27 30.48
CA ASN A 241 3.23 11.69 30.50
C ASN A 241 3.43 10.76 31.72
N ALA A 242 2.91 11.13 32.89
CA ALA A 242 2.96 10.28 34.08
C ALA A 242 2.20 8.95 33.90
N LYS A 243 1.06 8.95 33.20
CA LYS A 243 0.34 7.72 32.84
C LYS A 243 1.14 6.84 31.88
N ILE A 244 1.72 7.43 30.83
CA ILE A 244 2.57 6.72 29.86
C ILE A 244 3.75 6.05 30.58
N VAL A 245 4.43 6.77 31.46
CA VAL A 245 5.57 6.23 32.25
C VAL A 245 5.13 5.11 33.21
N ASP A 246 3.95 5.20 33.83
CA ASP A 246 3.45 4.11 34.70
C ASP A 246 3.02 2.89 33.88
N GLU A 247 2.42 3.07 32.69
CA GLU A 247 2.12 1.99 31.74
C GLU A 247 3.40 1.31 31.22
N GLU A 248 4.44 2.07 30.84
CA GLU A 248 5.76 1.55 30.48
C GLU A 248 6.43 0.81 31.64
N LEU A 249 6.30 1.32 32.87
CA LEU A 249 6.82 0.68 34.08
C LEU A 249 6.10 -0.64 34.39
N GLN A 250 4.79 -0.72 34.16
CA GLN A 250 4.02 -1.96 34.29
C GLN A 250 4.41 -2.99 33.21
N GLN A 251 4.54 -2.58 31.95
CA GLN A 251 5.05 -3.46 30.88
C GLN A 251 6.46 -3.97 31.21
N THR A 252 7.36 -3.08 31.67
CA THR A 252 8.73 -3.43 32.06
C THR A 252 8.75 -4.42 33.22
N LYS A 253 7.88 -4.25 34.23
CA LYS A 253 7.70 -5.23 35.33
C LYS A 253 7.22 -6.58 34.82
N GLN A 254 6.23 -6.62 33.93
CA GLN A 254 5.73 -7.87 33.34
C GLN A 254 6.80 -8.59 32.52
N GLN A 255 7.56 -7.86 31.68
CA GLN A 255 8.68 -8.41 30.93
C GLN A 255 9.78 -8.95 31.84
N LEU A 256 10.15 -8.20 32.90
CA LEU A 256 11.14 -8.65 33.89
C LEU A 256 10.67 -9.90 34.66
N GLN A 257 9.39 -9.97 35.01
CA GLN A 257 8.81 -11.13 35.70
C GLN A 257 8.77 -12.36 34.80
N ALA A 258 8.39 -12.21 33.53
CA ALA A 258 8.44 -13.28 32.53
C ALA A 258 9.88 -13.75 32.25
N ALA A 259 10.82 -12.82 32.12
CA ALA A 259 12.24 -13.15 31.96
C ALA A 259 12.81 -13.88 33.18
N LYS A 260 12.41 -13.49 34.40
CA LYS A 260 12.76 -14.19 35.65
C LYS A 260 12.20 -15.60 35.68
N GLN A 261 10.91 -15.78 35.36
CA GLN A 261 10.30 -17.12 35.27
C GLN A 261 11.00 -18.00 34.22
N GLN A 262 11.27 -17.48 33.03
CA GLN A 262 11.98 -18.24 31.99
C GLN A 262 13.44 -18.56 32.40
N SER A 263 14.08 -17.70 33.20
CA SER A 263 15.39 -17.98 33.78
C SER A 263 15.32 -19.05 34.88
N GLU A 264 14.28 -19.05 35.71
CA GLU A 264 14.04 -20.07 36.74
C GLU A 264 13.71 -21.43 36.11
N GLU A 265 12.92 -21.46 35.03
CA GLU A 265 12.66 -22.67 34.24
C GLU A 265 13.92 -23.20 33.57
N LYS A 266 14.74 -22.35 32.93
CA LYS A 266 16.03 -22.74 32.36
C LYS A 266 17.01 -23.23 33.42
N GLN A 267 17.07 -22.57 34.59
CA GLN A 267 17.93 -22.98 35.68
C GLN A 267 17.48 -24.31 36.31
N LYS A 268 16.17 -24.57 36.32
CA LYS A 268 15.60 -25.86 36.71
C LYS A 268 15.91 -26.95 35.68
N GLN A 269 15.71 -26.69 34.39
CA GLN A 269 16.10 -27.60 33.30
C GLN A 269 17.59 -27.95 33.35
N LEU A 270 18.47 -26.95 33.52
CA LEU A 270 19.92 -27.18 33.71
C LEU A 270 20.22 -27.94 35.01
N GLY A 271 19.41 -27.79 36.05
CA GLY A 271 19.50 -28.58 37.28
C GLY A 271 19.11 -30.05 37.06
N ASP A 272 18.02 -30.29 36.35
CA ASP A 272 17.52 -31.62 35.98
C ASP A 272 18.48 -32.31 34.99
N GLU A 273 19.01 -31.59 34.00
CA GLU A 273 20.08 -32.05 33.09
C GLU A 273 21.38 -32.34 33.83
N LEU A 274 21.81 -31.50 34.77
CA LEU A 274 23.01 -31.74 35.59
C LEU A 274 22.83 -32.93 36.52
N GLN A 275 21.62 -33.15 37.04
CA GLN A 275 21.28 -34.32 37.85
C GLN A 275 21.28 -35.59 37.00
N HIS A 276 20.64 -35.57 35.84
CA HIS A 276 20.67 -36.67 34.87
C HIS A 276 22.10 -36.96 34.37
N ALA A 277 22.93 -35.94 34.16
CA ALA A 277 24.34 -36.08 33.80
C ALA A 277 25.18 -36.65 34.96
N LYS A 278 24.88 -36.29 36.23
CA LYS A 278 25.47 -36.94 37.41
C LYS A 278 25.05 -38.40 37.53
N GLU A 279 23.80 -38.73 37.25
CA GLU A 279 23.28 -40.10 37.28
C GLU A 279 23.89 -40.94 36.15
N GLN A 280 24.00 -40.40 34.94
CA GLN A 280 24.76 -41.02 33.85
C GLN A 280 26.26 -41.16 34.19
N LEU A 281 26.89 -40.15 34.79
CA LEU A 281 28.28 -40.23 35.24
C LEU A 281 28.46 -41.28 36.35
N HIS A 282 27.51 -41.41 37.28
CA HIS A 282 27.54 -42.41 38.34
C HIS A 282 27.28 -43.81 37.80
N ALA A 283 26.37 -43.97 36.84
CA ALA A 283 26.13 -45.23 36.14
C ALA A 283 27.34 -45.63 35.29
N ALA A 284 27.95 -44.70 34.55
CA ALA A 284 29.19 -44.91 33.80
C ALA A 284 30.37 -45.20 34.73
N LYS A 285 30.45 -44.57 35.91
CA LYS A 285 31.47 -44.84 36.93
C LYS A 285 31.27 -46.21 37.56
N GLN A 286 30.05 -46.61 37.90
CA GLN A 286 29.76 -47.98 38.36
C GLN A 286 30.04 -49.01 37.28
N GLN A 287 29.61 -48.78 36.03
CA GLN A 287 29.91 -49.69 34.91
C GLN A 287 31.42 -49.72 34.60
N SER A 288 32.16 -48.64 34.86
CA SER A 288 33.63 -48.60 34.76
C SER A 288 34.31 -49.31 35.93
N GLU A 289 33.77 -49.22 37.15
CA GLU A 289 34.25 -49.95 38.34
C GLU A 289 33.92 -51.45 38.24
N GLU A 290 32.76 -51.82 37.72
CA GLU A 290 32.40 -53.19 37.37
C GLU A 290 33.27 -53.71 36.21
N LYS A 291 33.54 -52.91 35.18
CA LYS A 291 34.51 -53.27 34.13
C LYS A 291 35.93 -53.34 34.65
N GLN A 292 36.36 -52.52 35.61
CA GLN A 292 37.67 -52.64 36.26
C GLN A 292 37.74 -53.86 37.17
N LYS A 293 36.62 -54.28 37.76
CA LYS A 293 36.53 -55.48 38.58
C LYS A 293 36.54 -56.73 37.70
N GLN A 294 35.74 -56.75 36.63
CA GLN A 294 35.81 -57.76 35.56
C GLN A 294 37.20 -57.83 34.94
N LEU A 295 37.78 -56.70 34.52
CA LEU A 295 39.17 -56.65 34.01
C LEU A 295 40.21 -57.00 35.08
N GLY A 296 39.92 -56.84 36.37
CA GLY A 296 40.78 -57.26 37.47
C GLY A 296 40.75 -58.77 37.68
N ASP A 297 39.56 -59.36 37.65
CA ASP A 297 39.35 -60.81 37.71
C ASP A 297 39.81 -61.50 36.41
N GLU A 298 39.61 -60.88 35.24
CA GLU A 298 40.17 -61.28 33.95
C GLU A 298 41.68 -61.11 33.90
N LEU A 299 42.27 -60.03 34.43
CA LEU A 299 43.73 -59.88 34.51
C LEU A 299 44.33 -60.92 35.44
N LYS A 300 43.66 -61.25 36.54
CA LYS A 300 44.05 -62.33 37.45
C LYS A 300 43.96 -63.69 36.75
N HIS A 301 42.82 -63.98 36.10
CA HIS A 301 42.63 -65.22 35.35
C HIS A 301 43.60 -65.32 34.16
N ALA A 302 43.86 -64.23 33.45
CA ALA A 302 44.83 -64.13 32.37
C ALA A 302 46.27 -64.25 32.87
N LYS A 303 46.58 -63.83 34.10
CA LYS A 303 47.89 -64.05 34.73
C LYS A 303 48.09 -65.52 35.13
N GLU A 304 47.04 -66.16 35.64
CA GLU A 304 47.02 -67.61 35.92
C GLU A 304 47.08 -68.42 34.61
N GLN A 305 46.36 -68.01 33.56
CA GLN A 305 46.49 -68.57 32.21
C GLN A 305 47.85 -68.30 31.58
N LEU A 306 48.46 -67.11 31.77
CA LEU A 306 49.79 -66.79 31.25
C LEU A 306 50.86 -67.65 31.94
N GLN A 307 50.75 -67.85 33.26
CA GLN A 307 51.65 -68.73 34.01
C GLN A 307 51.49 -70.20 33.56
N THR A 308 50.25 -70.64 33.32
CA THR A 308 49.96 -71.97 32.75
C THR A 308 50.48 -72.10 31.32
N ALA A 309 50.30 -71.07 30.48
CA ALA A 309 50.76 -71.02 29.10
C ALA A 309 52.29 -70.89 29.01
N GLN A 310 52.95 -70.31 30.01
CA GLN A 310 54.40 -70.24 30.11
C GLN A 310 54.98 -71.61 30.47
N GLN A 311 54.39 -72.33 31.42
CA GLN A 311 54.75 -73.74 31.68
C GLN A 311 54.48 -74.64 30.46
N GLN A 312 53.32 -74.50 29.82
CA GLN A 312 53.04 -75.19 28.56
C GLN A 312 53.95 -74.74 27.40
N SER A 313 54.50 -73.53 27.43
CA SER A 313 55.48 -73.05 26.45
C SER A 313 56.87 -73.60 26.73
N GLU A 314 57.24 -73.86 27.99
CA GLU A 314 58.50 -74.53 28.35
C GLU A 314 58.40 -76.03 28.04
N GLU A 315 57.28 -76.69 28.33
CA GLU A 315 57.01 -78.06 27.86
C GLU A 315 56.95 -78.15 26.33
N LYS A 316 56.28 -77.21 25.66
CA LYS A 316 56.28 -77.15 24.18
C LYS A 316 57.63 -76.75 23.58
N GLN A 317 58.46 -75.96 24.24
CA GLN A 317 59.84 -75.73 23.78
C GLN A 317 60.70 -76.98 23.93
N LYS A 318 60.42 -77.81 24.94
CA LYS A 318 61.08 -79.11 25.11
C LYS A 318 60.61 -80.12 24.06
N GLN A 319 59.29 -80.25 23.86
CA GLN A 319 58.71 -81.04 22.77
C GLN A 319 59.16 -80.53 21.39
N LEU A 320 59.19 -79.23 21.14
CA LEU A 320 59.72 -78.65 19.90
C LEU A 320 61.25 -78.80 19.78
N GLY A 321 61.98 -78.98 20.89
CA GLY A 321 63.39 -79.35 20.86
C GLY A 321 63.58 -80.79 20.38
N ASP A 322 62.80 -81.72 20.94
CA ASP A 322 62.79 -83.13 20.56
C ASP A 322 62.22 -83.33 19.14
N GLU A 323 61.14 -82.62 18.77
CA GLU A 323 60.56 -82.58 17.42
C GLU A 323 61.48 -81.87 16.42
N LEU A 324 62.25 -80.83 16.80
CA LEU A 324 63.24 -80.22 15.90
C LEU A 324 64.43 -81.13 15.69
N GLN A 325 64.87 -81.88 16.70
CA GLN A 325 65.90 -82.90 16.56
C GLN A 325 65.40 -84.05 15.67
N GLN A 326 64.18 -84.54 15.91
CA GLN A 326 63.55 -85.60 15.10
C GLN A 326 63.23 -85.12 13.67
N ALA A 327 62.80 -83.87 13.49
CA ALA A 327 62.59 -83.25 12.19
C ALA A 327 63.92 -82.98 11.46
N LYS A 328 65.02 -82.75 12.18
CA LYS A 328 66.37 -82.64 11.61
C LYS A 328 66.92 -84.00 11.16
N GLU A 329 66.64 -85.06 11.91
CA GLU A 329 66.91 -86.45 11.49
C GLU A 329 66.03 -86.88 10.30
N GLN A 330 64.74 -86.51 10.31
CA GLN A 330 63.84 -86.69 9.16
C GLN A 330 64.28 -85.84 7.95
N LEU A 331 64.74 -84.60 8.15
CA LEU A 331 65.27 -83.75 7.08
C LEU A 331 66.58 -84.32 6.54
N GLN A 332 67.45 -84.87 7.39
CA GLN A 332 68.69 -85.54 6.95
C GLN A 332 68.39 -86.84 6.19
N THR A 333 67.34 -87.58 6.60
CA THR A 333 66.84 -88.76 5.88
C THR A 333 66.19 -88.36 4.55
N ALA A 334 65.41 -87.27 4.52
CA ALA A 334 64.80 -86.72 3.32
C ALA A 334 65.83 -86.07 2.40
N GLN A 335 66.93 -85.53 2.93
CA GLN A 335 68.09 -85.08 2.18
C GLN A 335 68.77 -86.28 1.53
N GLN A 336 69.04 -87.36 2.26
CA GLN A 336 69.58 -88.60 1.66
C GLN A 336 68.64 -89.19 0.59
N GLN A 337 67.33 -89.24 0.83
CA GLN A 337 66.35 -89.65 -0.18
C GLN A 337 66.22 -88.67 -1.36
N SER A 338 66.48 -87.38 -1.14
CA SER A 338 66.53 -86.36 -2.18
C SER A 338 67.82 -86.45 -3.00
N ASP A 339 68.94 -86.78 -2.37
CA ASP A 339 70.22 -86.98 -3.02
C ASP A 339 70.23 -88.32 -3.80
N GLU A 340 69.61 -89.37 -3.26
CA GLU A 340 69.32 -90.62 -3.99
C GLU A 340 68.32 -90.39 -5.13
N LYS A 341 67.29 -89.56 -4.95
CA LYS A 341 66.40 -89.14 -6.06
C LYS A 341 67.07 -88.23 -7.07
N GLN A 342 68.00 -87.36 -6.67
CA GLN A 342 68.81 -86.56 -7.62
C GLN A 342 69.84 -87.43 -8.33
N LYS A 343 70.28 -88.53 -7.72
CA LYS A 343 71.11 -89.53 -8.37
C LYS A 343 70.29 -90.38 -9.36
N GLN A 344 69.11 -90.85 -8.98
CA GLN A 344 68.17 -91.52 -9.89
C GLN A 344 67.74 -90.60 -11.04
N LEU A 345 67.35 -89.35 -10.76
CA LEU A 345 67.06 -88.35 -11.79
C LEU A 345 68.31 -87.95 -12.59
N GLY A 346 69.51 -88.08 -12.03
CA GLY A 346 70.78 -87.88 -12.73
C GLY A 346 71.07 -89.02 -13.70
N ASP A 347 70.84 -90.27 -13.27
CA ASP A 347 70.97 -91.48 -14.09
C ASP A 347 69.85 -91.57 -15.15
N GLU A 348 68.62 -91.14 -14.82
CA GLU A 348 67.51 -90.98 -15.77
C GLU A 348 67.74 -89.82 -16.74
N LEU A 349 68.31 -88.69 -16.31
CA LEU A 349 68.68 -87.58 -17.19
C LEU A 349 69.87 -87.97 -18.08
N GLN A 350 70.82 -88.76 -17.58
CA GLN A 350 71.91 -89.32 -18.36
C GLN A 350 71.38 -90.33 -19.40
N GLN A 351 70.47 -91.25 -19.01
CA GLN A 351 69.77 -92.11 -19.96
C GLN A 351 68.95 -91.31 -20.98
N ALA A 352 68.21 -90.29 -20.55
CA ALA A 352 67.43 -89.44 -21.45
C ALA A 352 68.34 -88.65 -22.40
N LYS A 353 69.55 -88.27 -21.97
CA LYS A 353 70.56 -87.58 -22.78
C LYS A 353 71.28 -88.53 -23.75
N GLU A 354 71.53 -89.77 -23.37
CA GLU A 354 72.03 -90.83 -24.24
C GLU A 354 70.95 -91.28 -25.25
N GLN A 355 69.69 -91.36 -24.83
CA GLN A 355 68.53 -91.56 -25.72
C GLN A 355 68.33 -90.37 -26.66
N LEU A 356 68.49 -89.12 -26.19
CA LEU A 356 68.44 -87.93 -27.03
C LEU A 356 69.61 -87.91 -28.03
N GLN A 357 70.82 -88.28 -27.61
CA GLN A 357 71.99 -88.39 -28.49
C GLN A 357 71.81 -89.52 -29.52
N THR A 358 71.21 -90.65 -29.13
CA THR A 358 70.84 -91.74 -30.05
C THR A 358 69.75 -91.31 -31.03
N ALA A 359 68.72 -90.59 -30.56
CA ALA A 359 67.67 -90.02 -31.40
C ALA A 359 68.19 -88.90 -32.31
N GLN A 360 69.21 -88.15 -31.87
CA GLN A 360 69.89 -87.14 -32.67
C GLN A 360 70.78 -87.79 -33.75
N GLN A 361 71.50 -88.86 -33.44
CA GLN A 361 72.20 -89.66 -34.46
C GLN A 361 71.23 -90.30 -35.46
N GLN A 362 70.10 -90.86 -34.99
CA GLN A 362 69.03 -91.33 -35.90
C GLN A 362 68.39 -90.19 -36.69
N SER A 363 68.35 -88.97 -36.16
CA SER A 363 67.88 -87.77 -36.88
C SER A 363 68.90 -87.30 -37.92
N GLU A 364 70.20 -87.39 -37.64
CA GLU A 364 71.29 -87.09 -38.58
C GLU A 364 71.38 -88.16 -39.69
N GLU A 365 71.20 -89.44 -39.37
CA GLU A 365 71.06 -90.51 -40.37
C GLU A 365 69.79 -90.33 -41.21
N LYS A 366 68.65 -89.94 -40.60
CA LYS A 366 67.43 -89.59 -41.36
C LYS A 366 67.58 -88.32 -42.19
N GLN A 367 68.32 -87.31 -41.73
CA GLN A 367 68.65 -86.13 -42.55
C GLN A 367 69.60 -86.48 -43.69
N LYS A 368 70.47 -87.48 -43.51
CA LYS A 368 71.34 -88.00 -44.58
C LYS A 368 70.52 -88.79 -45.61
N GLN A 369 69.62 -89.68 -45.17
CA GLN A 369 68.66 -90.37 -46.03
C GLN A 369 67.74 -89.39 -46.76
N LEU A 370 67.16 -88.39 -46.07
CA LEU A 370 66.39 -87.31 -46.69
C LEU A 370 67.24 -86.43 -47.62
N GLY A 371 68.54 -86.31 -47.38
CA GLY A 371 69.49 -85.64 -48.27
C GLY A 371 69.68 -86.41 -49.58
N ASP A 372 69.87 -87.73 -49.49
CA ASP A 372 69.97 -88.63 -50.64
C ASP A 372 68.63 -88.75 -51.40
N GLU A 373 67.49 -88.81 -50.69
CA GLU A 373 66.14 -88.72 -51.29
C GLU A 373 65.90 -87.35 -51.94
N LEU A 374 66.36 -86.23 -51.36
CA LEU A 374 66.25 -84.90 -51.96
C LEU A 374 67.17 -84.73 -53.18
N GLN A 375 68.33 -85.39 -53.18
CA GLN A 375 69.22 -85.48 -54.34
C GLN A 375 68.55 -86.27 -55.47
N GLN A 376 67.98 -87.44 -55.15
CA GLN A 376 67.24 -88.28 -56.09
C GLN A 376 65.97 -87.58 -56.60
N ALA A 377 65.26 -86.84 -55.74
CA ALA A 377 64.11 -86.00 -56.10
C ALA A 377 64.52 -84.82 -56.99
N LYS A 378 65.72 -84.23 -56.83
CA LYS A 378 66.25 -83.23 -57.77
C LYS A 378 66.54 -83.81 -59.16
N GLU A 379 67.01 -85.04 -59.25
CA GLU A 379 67.25 -85.71 -60.55
C GLU A 379 65.94 -86.16 -61.21
N GLN A 380 64.97 -86.63 -60.43
CA GLN A 380 63.60 -86.84 -60.88
C GLN A 380 62.93 -85.53 -61.32
N LEU A 381 63.13 -84.42 -60.60
CA LEU A 381 62.63 -83.10 -60.96
C LEU A 381 63.25 -82.59 -62.27
N LYS A 382 64.57 -82.72 -62.46
CA LYS A 382 65.23 -82.42 -63.76
C LYS A 382 64.62 -83.23 -64.90
N THR A 383 64.37 -84.52 -64.66
CA THR A 383 63.76 -85.43 -65.65
C THR A 383 62.29 -85.04 -65.92
N ALA A 384 61.57 -84.57 -64.90
CA ALA A 384 60.20 -84.06 -65.01
C ALA A 384 60.15 -82.69 -65.71
N GLU A 385 61.09 -81.78 -65.47
CA GLU A 385 61.23 -80.52 -66.20
C GLU A 385 61.53 -80.76 -67.69
N GLN A 386 62.41 -81.71 -68.01
CA GLN A 386 62.73 -82.06 -69.38
C GLN A 386 61.51 -82.69 -70.09
N ARG A 387 60.80 -83.60 -69.42
CA ARG A 387 59.49 -84.09 -69.89
C ARG A 387 58.44 -82.98 -70.00
N SER A 388 58.44 -82.00 -69.10
CA SER A 388 57.51 -80.87 -69.13
C SER A 388 57.76 -79.98 -70.36
N ARG A 389 59.03 -79.73 -70.72
CA ARG A 389 59.38 -79.00 -71.96
C ARG A 389 58.98 -79.75 -73.22
N GLU A 390 59.16 -81.07 -73.27
CA GLU A 390 58.72 -81.90 -74.40
C GLU A 390 57.18 -81.95 -74.51
N ASN A 391 56.49 -82.17 -73.39
CA ASN A 391 55.04 -82.11 -73.30
C ASN A 391 54.49 -80.72 -73.67
N GLN A 392 55.19 -79.62 -73.32
CA GLN A 392 54.73 -78.28 -73.62
C GLN A 392 54.89 -77.92 -75.11
N LYS A 393 55.91 -78.45 -75.81
CA LYS A 393 55.96 -78.40 -77.30
C LYS A 393 54.77 -79.15 -77.93
N GLN A 394 54.54 -80.39 -77.50
CA GLN A 394 53.43 -81.20 -77.99
C GLN A 394 52.08 -80.54 -77.68
N LEU A 395 51.95 -79.88 -76.54
CA LEU A 395 50.77 -79.11 -76.16
C LEU A 395 50.55 -77.92 -77.11
N THR A 396 51.59 -77.18 -77.51
CA THR A 396 51.46 -76.12 -78.52
C THR A 396 51.04 -76.66 -79.89
N GLU A 397 51.62 -77.76 -80.38
CA GLU A 397 51.19 -78.38 -81.65
C GLU A 397 49.73 -78.85 -81.60
N VAL A 398 49.32 -79.46 -80.48
CA VAL A 398 47.93 -79.87 -80.24
C VAL A 398 47.00 -78.66 -80.12
N GLN A 399 47.43 -77.56 -79.49
CA GLN A 399 46.65 -76.33 -79.37
C GLN A 399 46.46 -75.62 -80.71
N GLU A 400 47.49 -75.53 -81.56
CA GLU A 400 47.35 -74.95 -82.91
C GLU A 400 46.43 -75.80 -83.80
N ASN A 401 46.58 -77.13 -83.76
CA ASN A 401 45.75 -78.06 -84.53
C ASN A 401 44.28 -78.07 -84.06
N ASN A 402 44.05 -78.02 -82.73
CA ASN A 402 42.70 -77.84 -82.17
C ASN A 402 42.12 -76.45 -82.48
N THR A 403 42.92 -75.39 -82.48
CA THR A 403 42.44 -74.03 -82.84
C THR A 403 42.02 -73.97 -84.31
N ARG A 404 42.71 -74.69 -85.20
CA ARG A 404 42.32 -74.83 -86.61
C ARG A 404 41.01 -75.61 -86.76
N LYS A 405 40.92 -76.79 -86.15
CA LYS A 405 39.70 -77.64 -86.19
C LYS A 405 38.49 -76.98 -85.54
N ASN A 406 38.67 -76.27 -84.42
CA ASN A 406 37.59 -75.54 -83.78
C ASN A 406 37.05 -74.44 -84.70
N LYS A 407 37.89 -73.69 -85.42
CA LYS A 407 37.41 -72.68 -86.39
C LYS A 407 36.64 -73.29 -87.56
N GLU A 408 37.03 -74.48 -88.02
CA GLU A 408 36.31 -75.22 -89.07
C GLU A 408 34.95 -75.75 -88.55
N LEU A 409 34.91 -76.30 -87.33
CA LEU A 409 33.68 -76.73 -86.64
C LEU A 409 32.74 -75.57 -86.29
N GLU A 410 33.28 -74.44 -85.83
CA GLU A 410 32.54 -73.25 -85.45
C GLU A 410 31.85 -72.61 -86.67
N LEU A 411 32.50 -72.60 -87.83
CA LEU A 411 31.89 -72.19 -89.10
C LEU A 411 30.75 -73.10 -89.55
N ASP A 412 30.94 -74.43 -89.51
CA ASP A 412 29.91 -75.40 -89.88
C ASP A 412 28.71 -75.39 -88.91
N LEU A 413 28.97 -75.24 -87.61
CA LEU A 413 27.94 -75.04 -86.60
C LEU A 413 27.20 -73.71 -86.76
N LEU A 414 27.88 -72.61 -87.11
CA LEU A 414 27.22 -71.31 -87.32
C LEU A 414 26.28 -71.35 -88.53
N GLN A 415 26.68 -72.01 -89.62
CA GLN A 415 25.82 -72.22 -90.80
C GLN A 415 24.61 -73.11 -90.48
N LYS A 416 24.80 -74.24 -89.77
CA LYS A 416 23.70 -75.14 -89.39
C LYS A 416 22.75 -74.52 -88.38
N THR A 417 23.25 -73.80 -87.38
CA THR A 417 22.43 -73.15 -86.35
C THR A 417 21.54 -72.08 -86.99
N LYS A 418 22.10 -71.24 -87.88
CA LYS A 418 21.33 -70.20 -88.56
C LYS A 418 20.21 -70.76 -89.44
N LEU A 419 20.47 -71.84 -90.19
CA LEU A 419 19.44 -72.55 -90.96
C LEU A 419 18.29 -73.07 -90.06
N LEU A 420 18.63 -73.65 -88.90
CA LEU A 420 17.66 -74.14 -87.93
C LEU A 420 16.86 -73.01 -87.26
N GLU A 421 17.48 -71.86 -86.97
CA GLU A 421 16.80 -70.69 -86.41
C GLU A 421 15.83 -70.06 -87.43
N ASP A 422 16.25 -69.89 -88.69
CA ASP A 422 15.39 -69.38 -89.76
C ASP A 422 14.16 -70.31 -89.98
N GLU A 423 14.35 -71.63 -89.90
CA GLU A 423 13.29 -72.63 -90.06
C GLU A 423 12.35 -72.69 -88.84
N LEU A 424 12.88 -72.60 -87.61
CA LEU A 424 12.07 -72.48 -86.38
C LEU A 424 11.28 -71.17 -86.30
N GLN A 425 11.85 -70.04 -86.74
CA GLN A 425 11.11 -68.79 -86.85
C GLN A 425 9.99 -68.90 -87.89
N SER A 426 10.26 -69.51 -89.06
CA SER A 426 9.26 -69.77 -90.10
C SER A 426 8.07 -70.59 -89.59
N GLN A 427 8.31 -71.65 -88.82
CA GLN A 427 7.23 -72.46 -88.22
C GLN A 427 6.52 -71.74 -87.06
N SER A 428 7.24 -71.01 -86.20
CA SER A 428 6.66 -70.24 -85.09
C SER A 428 5.75 -69.10 -85.60
N LEU A 429 6.14 -68.43 -86.68
CA LEU A 429 5.32 -67.43 -87.36
C LEU A 429 4.05 -68.04 -87.97
N LYS A 430 4.16 -69.17 -88.69
CA LYS A 430 2.99 -69.87 -89.27
C LYS A 430 1.96 -70.24 -88.20
N LEU A 431 2.37 -70.94 -87.14
CA LEU A 431 1.47 -71.38 -86.08
C LEU A 431 0.81 -70.20 -85.33
N LYS A 432 1.53 -69.08 -85.13
CA LYS A 432 0.94 -67.86 -84.56
C LYS A 432 -0.02 -67.17 -85.51
N HIS A 433 0.28 -67.15 -86.81
CA HIS A 433 -0.56 -66.51 -87.82
C HIS A 433 -1.84 -67.32 -88.10
N GLU A 434 -1.78 -68.65 -88.07
CA GLU A 434 -2.95 -69.54 -88.16
C GLU A 434 -3.87 -69.40 -86.93
N ALA A 435 -3.31 -69.29 -85.72
CA ALA A 435 -4.07 -69.01 -84.51
C ALA A 435 -4.73 -67.61 -84.53
N HIS A 436 -4.03 -66.60 -85.07
CA HIS A 436 -4.58 -65.26 -85.32
C HIS A 436 -5.75 -65.33 -86.30
N TRP A 437 -5.52 -65.97 -87.46
CA TRP A 437 -6.52 -66.20 -88.50
C TRP A 437 -7.78 -66.86 -87.95
N HIS A 438 -7.68 -67.92 -87.17
CA HIS A 438 -8.87 -68.59 -86.63
C HIS A 438 -9.68 -67.72 -85.65
N ASN A 439 -9.02 -66.86 -84.87
CA ASN A 439 -9.73 -65.97 -83.95
C ASN A 439 -10.35 -64.76 -84.69
N GLU A 440 -9.62 -64.17 -85.62
CA GLU A 440 -10.14 -63.11 -86.50
C GLU A 440 -11.27 -63.61 -87.39
N HIS A 441 -11.17 -64.78 -88.04
CA HIS A 441 -12.27 -65.32 -88.85
C HIS A 441 -13.53 -65.53 -88.03
N LYS A 442 -13.43 -65.81 -86.72
CA LYS A 442 -14.58 -65.99 -85.83
C LYS A 442 -15.26 -64.65 -85.50
N VAL A 443 -14.49 -63.60 -85.23
CA VAL A 443 -15.00 -62.24 -85.03
C VAL A 443 -15.55 -61.66 -86.34
N TRP A 444 -14.80 -61.81 -87.42
CA TRP A 444 -15.12 -61.32 -88.76
C TRP A 444 -16.37 -62.00 -89.33
N ASN A 445 -16.55 -63.32 -89.20
CA ASN A 445 -17.81 -63.96 -89.63
C ASN A 445 -19.02 -63.47 -88.83
N GLN A 446 -18.87 -63.17 -87.53
CA GLN A 446 -19.98 -62.64 -86.74
C GLN A 446 -20.28 -61.17 -87.10
N SER A 447 -19.25 -60.36 -87.39
CA SER A 447 -19.41 -59.00 -87.90
C SER A 447 -20.06 -59.01 -89.29
N LEU A 448 -19.49 -59.76 -90.24
CA LEU A 448 -20.04 -59.97 -91.59
C LEU A 448 -21.47 -60.47 -91.57
N LYS A 449 -21.87 -61.32 -90.62
CA LYS A 449 -23.26 -61.79 -90.56
C LYS A 449 -24.21 -60.64 -90.23
N ASN A 450 -23.91 -59.90 -89.17
CA ASN A 450 -24.69 -58.73 -88.75
C ASN A 450 -24.70 -57.64 -89.86
N GLU A 451 -23.54 -57.43 -90.48
CA GLU A 451 -23.32 -56.43 -91.54
C GLU A 451 -23.99 -56.84 -92.86
N ASN A 452 -23.96 -58.12 -93.25
CA ASN A 452 -24.67 -58.64 -94.42
C ASN A 452 -26.19 -58.61 -94.21
N ASP A 453 -26.70 -59.01 -93.04
CA ASP A 453 -28.14 -58.89 -92.75
C ASP A 453 -28.60 -57.41 -92.80
N THR A 454 -27.77 -56.47 -92.34
CA THR A 454 -28.02 -55.01 -92.43
C THR A 454 -27.91 -54.49 -93.86
N LEU A 455 -26.86 -54.88 -94.59
CA LEU A 455 -26.62 -54.52 -95.99
C LEU A 455 -27.68 -55.11 -96.90
N LYS A 456 -28.27 -56.26 -96.59
CA LYS A 456 -29.34 -56.87 -97.39
C LYS A 456 -30.65 -56.11 -97.24
N ALA A 457 -31.01 -55.71 -96.02
CA ALA A 457 -32.13 -54.79 -95.78
C ALA A 457 -31.92 -53.43 -96.48
N THR A 458 -30.69 -52.92 -96.46
CA THR A 458 -30.32 -51.66 -97.14
C THR A 458 -30.35 -51.82 -98.67
N LEU A 459 -29.79 -52.91 -99.19
CA LEU A 459 -29.68 -53.20 -100.62
C LEU A 459 -31.04 -53.47 -101.26
N ASP A 460 -31.96 -54.14 -100.57
CA ASP A 460 -33.30 -54.37 -101.11
C ASP A 460 -34.18 -53.10 -101.01
N SER A 461 -33.85 -52.14 -100.13
CA SER A 461 -34.38 -50.76 -100.19
C SER A 461 -33.74 -49.94 -101.32
N GLU A 462 -32.42 -50.01 -101.48
CA GLU A 462 -31.68 -49.29 -102.53
C GLU A 462 -32.04 -49.79 -103.93
N LYS A 463 -32.21 -51.10 -104.16
CA LYS A 463 -32.66 -51.64 -105.46
C LYS A 463 -34.00 -51.08 -105.91
N GLU A 464 -34.90 -50.78 -104.98
CA GLU A 464 -36.20 -50.21 -105.35
C GLU A 464 -36.06 -48.75 -105.79
N LYS A 465 -35.28 -47.95 -105.05
CA LYS A 465 -34.85 -46.62 -105.52
C LYS A 465 -34.09 -46.69 -106.84
N TYR A 466 -33.24 -47.70 -107.03
CA TYR A 466 -32.42 -47.83 -108.24
C TYR A 466 -33.27 -48.22 -109.46
N ARG A 467 -34.34 -49.00 -109.29
CA ARG A 467 -35.35 -49.21 -110.35
C ARG A 467 -36.12 -47.94 -110.67
N GLU A 468 -36.46 -47.14 -109.67
CA GLU A 468 -37.09 -45.83 -109.84
C GLU A 468 -36.15 -44.82 -110.53
N ILE A 469 -34.86 -44.83 -110.19
CA ILE A 469 -33.83 -43.96 -110.78
C ILE A 469 -33.42 -44.39 -112.19
N LEU A 470 -33.29 -45.70 -112.50
CA LEU A 470 -32.86 -46.13 -113.83
C LEU A 470 -33.86 -45.70 -114.92
N ASN A 471 -35.16 -45.88 -114.64
CA ASN A 471 -36.26 -45.41 -115.48
C ASN A 471 -36.24 -43.88 -115.71
N ASN A 472 -35.65 -43.11 -114.78
CA ASN A 472 -35.48 -41.66 -114.88
C ASN A 472 -34.14 -41.23 -115.49
N ASN A 473 -33.13 -42.12 -115.55
CA ASN A 473 -31.78 -41.80 -116.04
C ASN A 473 -31.48 -42.29 -117.46
N GLU A 474 -32.13 -43.35 -117.98
CA GLU A 474 -32.16 -43.58 -119.44
C GLU A 474 -32.71 -42.35 -120.18
N PHE A 475 -33.66 -41.65 -119.57
CA PHE A 475 -34.21 -40.37 -120.01
C PHE A 475 -33.24 -39.17 -119.92
N LEU A 476 -32.18 -39.25 -119.09
CA LEU A 476 -31.22 -38.14 -118.87
C LEU A 476 -29.86 -38.32 -119.57
N GLU A 477 -29.42 -39.55 -119.87
CA GLU A 477 -28.21 -39.72 -120.70
C GLU A 477 -28.45 -39.30 -122.16
N GLU A 478 -29.69 -39.40 -122.66
CA GLU A 478 -30.10 -38.79 -123.93
C GLU A 478 -29.92 -37.26 -123.92
N GLU A 479 -30.13 -36.59 -122.78
CA GLU A 479 -29.86 -35.14 -122.63
C GLU A 479 -28.36 -34.82 -122.41
N LEU A 480 -27.64 -35.53 -121.53
CA LEU A 480 -26.27 -35.12 -121.16
C LEU A 480 -25.24 -35.39 -122.27
N SER A 481 -25.53 -36.33 -123.18
CA SER A 481 -24.86 -36.47 -124.47
C SER A 481 -24.91 -35.20 -125.34
N HIS A 482 -25.92 -34.35 -125.13
CA HIS A 482 -26.06 -33.04 -125.78
C HIS A 482 -25.09 -32.00 -125.18
N ALA A 483 -24.92 -32.00 -123.84
CA ALA A 483 -24.29 -30.93 -123.09
C ALA A 483 -22.75 -30.98 -123.05
N ASN A 484 -22.13 -32.16 -122.89
CA ASN A 484 -20.66 -32.25 -122.72
C ASN A 484 -19.85 -31.88 -123.97
N ARG A 485 -20.52 -31.59 -125.09
CA ARG A 485 -19.93 -30.97 -126.29
C ARG A 485 -19.51 -29.51 -126.07
N MET A 486 -19.81 -28.91 -124.90
CA MET A 486 -19.59 -27.49 -124.60
C MET A 486 -18.37 -27.16 -123.70
N LEU A 487 -18.00 -28.00 -122.73
CA LEU A 487 -17.23 -27.55 -121.55
C LEU A 487 -15.68 -27.67 -121.66
N PHE A 488 -15.17 -28.01 -122.84
CA PHE A 488 -13.75 -28.12 -123.23
C PHE A 488 -12.97 -26.77 -123.22
N VAL A 489 -13.32 -25.82 -122.34
CA VAL A 489 -13.15 -24.37 -122.63
C VAL A 489 -12.44 -23.54 -121.53
N LEU A 490 -12.32 -24.00 -120.26
CA LEU A 490 -12.12 -23.07 -119.12
C LEU A 490 -10.88 -23.19 -118.21
N GLU A 491 -10.24 -24.35 -118.04
CA GLU A 491 -9.32 -24.58 -116.91
C GLU A 491 -7.88 -24.04 -117.13
N LYS A 492 -7.44 -23.00 -116.37
CA LYS A 492 -6.18 -22.25 -116.64
C LYS A 492 -5.53 -21.44 -115.47
N THR A 493 -5.79 -21.73 -114.19
CA THR A 493 -5.97 -20.69 -113.13
C THR A 493 -4.77 -20.11 -112.29
N LEU A 494 -4.47 -20.58 -111.06
CA LEU A 494 -3.81 -19.75 -109.98
C LEU A 494 -2.90 -20.47 -108.94
N GLU A 495 -2.09 -19.71 -108.18
CA GLU A 495 -1.01 -20.17 -107.26
C GLU A 495 -0.60 -19.09 -106.17
N SER A 496 0.26 -19.42 -105.15
CA SER A 496 1.18 -18.54 -104.32
C SER A 496 0.83 -17.88 -102.93
N THR A 497 1.87 -17.31 -102.23
CA THR A 497 1.96 -16.35 -101.04
C THR A 497 2.43 -16.83 -99.61
N SER A 498 2.75 -15.92 -98.64
CA SER A 498 3.47 -16.21 -97.33
C SER A 498 3.45 -15.08 -96.21
N SER A 499 4.18 -15.28 -95.05
CA SER A 499 4.77 -14.29 -94.05
C SER A 499 4.12 -13.93 -92.66
N LYS A 500 4.92 -13.47 -91.62
CA LYS A 500 4.70 -12.42 -90.51
C LYS A 500 5.51 -12.59 -89.16
N CYS A 501 5.71 -11.54 -88.31
CA CYS A 501 6.37 -11.52 -86.94
C CYS A 501 6.25 -10.13 -86.15
N VAL A 502 6.94 -9.90 -84.99
CA VAL A 502 7.43 -8.61 -84.31
C VAL A 502 6.96 -8.20 -82.84
N GLU A 503 7.68 -7.25 -82.16
CA GLU A 503 7.49 -6.38 -80.90
C GLU A 503 8.09 -6.83 -79.52
N ASP A 504 8.12 -6.03 -78.39
CA ASP A 504 8.88 -4.79 -78.00
C ASP A 504 9.10 -4.73 -76.42
N LYS A 505 9.57 -3.61 -75.80
CA LYS A 505 9.88 -3.36 -74.34
C LYS A 505 9.54 -1.90 -73.89
N LYS A 506 9.06 -1.56 -72.65
CA LYS A 506 9.12 -0.17 -72.03
C LYS A 506 8.53 0.11 -70.60
N ASN A 507 9.04 1.21 -69.96
CA ASN A 507 8.37 2.28 -69.13
C ASN A 507 8.22 2.27 -67.56
N ASP A 508 7.78 3.43 -67.00
CA ASP A 508 8.31 4.14 -65.78
C ASP A 508 7.30 5.14 -65.06
N LYS A 509 7.63 5.69 -63.85
CA LYS A 509 7.11 6.92 -63.11
C LYS A 509 5.90 6.98 -62.09
N LYS A 510 5.99 7.97 -61.14
CA LYS A 510 4.98 8.67 -60.22
C LYS A 510 4.79 8.14 -58.76
N HIS A 511 4.30 8.87 -57.70
CA HIS A 511 3.57 10.17 -57.47
C HIS A 511 3.91 10.91 -56.11
N LEU A 512 3.17 11.96 -55.66
CA LEU A 512 3.49 12.94 -54.55
C LEU A 512 2.24 13.75 -54.01
N ILE A 513 2.31 14.41 -52.80
CA ILE A 513 1.59 15.67 -52.31
C ILE A 513 0.43 15.66 -51.20
N LEU A 514 0.49 16.63 -50.21
CA LEU A 514 -0.56 17.46 -49.47
C LEU A 514 -1.01 17.32 -47.95
N ASN A 515 -1.37 18.50 -47.36
CA ASN A 515 -2.21 18.90 -46.17
C ASN A 515 -1.64 18.96 -44.70
N LYS A 516 -2.15 19.77 -43.71
CA LYS A 516 -2.59 21.21 -43.61
C LYS A 516 -2.91 21.64 -42.13
N PHE A 517 -3.02 22.97 -41.85
CA PHE A 517 -3.39 23.69 -40.57
C PHE A 517 -2.32 23.74 -39.44
N GLY A 518 -2.17 24.79 -38.61
CA GLY A 518 -2.69 26.19 -38.61
C GLY A 518 -2.49 26.95 -37.26
N ILE A 519 -2.49 28.30 -37.26
CA ILE A 519 -2.50 29.25 -36.09
C ILE A 519 -1.19 29.36 -35.25
N ASP A 520 -0.81 30.43 -34.49
CA ASP A 520 -0.88 31.93 -34.56
C ASP A 520 -0.30 32.52 -33.22
N VAL A 521 0.13 33.79 -32.98
CA VAL A 521 0.57 34.97 -33.78
C VAL A 521 1.21 36.08 -32.87
N LYS A 522 1.94 37.06 -33.46
CA LYS A 522 2.39 38.41 -32.98
C LYS A 522 3.44 38.62 -31.85
N GLY A 523 4.46 39.41 -32.21
CA GLY A 523 5.19 40.37 -31.35
C GLY A 523 6.65 40.59 -31.79
N SER A 524 7.29 41.77 -31.71
CA SER A 524 6.81 43.17 -31.56
C SER A 524 8.02 44.14 -31.74
N VAL A 525 7.80 45.39 -32.20
CA VAL A 525 8.79 46.51 -32.25
C VAL A 525 9.93 46.31 -33.30
N GLU A 526 10.36 47.29 -34.11
CA GLU A 526 9.95 48.70 -34.34
C GLU A 526 9.86 49.00 -35.84
#